data_AF-A0AAU4R2B4-F1
#
_entry.id   AF-A0AAU4R2B4-F1
#
_cell.length_a   1.000
_cell.length_b   1.000
_cell.length_c   1.000
_cell.angle_alpha   90.00
_cell.angle_beta   90.00
_cell.angle_gamma   90.00
#
_symmetry.space_group_name_H-M   'P 1'
#
loop_
_entity.id
_entity.type
_entity.pdbx_description
1 polymer ?
#
loop_
_entity_poly.entity_id
_entity_poly.type
_entity_poly.pdbx_seq_one_letter_code
_entity_poly.pdbx_strand_id
1 'polypeptide(L)'
;MSASHFVARRTTKGVVTRTTKPARPEAEYDRYHAWQLLFTPQQRPKDWPKQYDALDGVPGLVAPTGYLSDIAAKYDRMQRHLEAEASEALTETELLAGLLVVRALRDKLLEDEVRLIGAARRRKVTWARIAHAIEVRSRQAAERRFLQLRSDIDDLHGSVLTQHERVAYARDQRERRAERSWTVDHAAEIQTLAHQLLSLTDLQSRADHSPRALKAHHDAVHEAELAGLPAPSLPRSPWPERLRAAAEDNADIRASPLIQSASDLNGARLKATRVADAIHLLYGLVTHAADPGNVDLTDLPELEAAAAALYQQAELHAVRPQRQPRQRGRQPSPGGA
;
A
#
# COMPACT_ATOMS: atom_id res chain seq x y z
N MET A 1 -66.27 6.33 56.29
CA MET A 1 -65.69 4.99 56.43
C MET A 1 -64.37 4.97 55.65
N SER A 2 -63.26 4.74 56.37
CA SER A 2 -61.91 4.21 55.98
C SER A 2 -61.44 4.22 54.51
N ALA A 3 -60.18 4.45 54.13
CA ALA A 3 -58.91 4.62 54.86
C ALA A 3 -57.77 5.03 53.89
N SER A 4 -56.77 5.71 54.46
CA SER A 4 -55.31 5.58 54.29
C SER A 4 -54.60 5.68 52.93
N HIS A 5 -53.85 6.79 52.81
CA HIS A 5 -52.44 6.93 52.41
C HIS A 5 -51.71 5.74 51.75
N PHE A 6 -51.16 5.99 50.56
CA PHE A 6 -49.82 5.52 50.18
C PHE A 6 -49.06 6.60 49.42
N VAL A 7 -48.01 7.12 50.05
CA VAL A 7 -46.94 7.89 49.39
C VAL A 7 -45.92 6.88 48.89
N ALA A 8 -45.71 6.80 47.58
CA ALA A 8 -44.62 6.00 46.99
C ALA A 8 -43.93 6.74 45.84
N ARG A 9 -42.82 7.38 46.22
CA ARG A 9 -41.55 7.61 45.50
C ARG A 9 -41.58 7.64 43.95
N ARG A 10 -41.34 8.84 43.41
CA ARG A 10 -40.79 9.08 42.06
C ARG A 10 -39.56 8.19 41.83
N THR A 11 -39.60 7.37 40.78
CA THR A 11 -38.40 6.76 40.21
C THR A 11 -38.28 7.20 38.76
N THR A 12 -37.20 7.94 38.49
CA THR A 12 -36.70 8.24 37.15
C THR A 12 -36.26 6.94 36.48
N LYS A 13 -37.01 6.47 35.49
CA LYS A 13 -36.54 5.45 34.54
C LYS A 13 -37.02 5.77 33.14
N GLY A 14 -36.07 5.89 32.22
CA GLY A 14 -36.35 5.75 30.80
C GLY A 14 -35.94 6.93 29.90
N VAL A 15 -34.82 7.61 30.15
CA VAL A 15 -34.14 8.30 29.04
C VAL A 15 -33.50 7.21 28.18
N VAL A 16 -34.29 6.67 27.25
CA VAL A 16 -33.77 5.89 26.14
C VAL A 16 -32.98 6.87 25.27
N THR A 17 -31.65 6.86 25.43
CA THR A 17 -30.73 7.48 24.48
C THR A 17 -30.92 6.80 23.13
N ARG A 18 -31.78 7.37 22.29
CA ARG A 18 -31.81 7.14 20.84
C ARG A 18 -30.49 7.69 20.27
N THR A 19 -29.42 6.92 20.35
CA THR A 19 -28.29 7.09 19.45
C THR A 19 -28.65 6.44 18.11
N THR A 20 -29.61 7.03 17.39
CA THR A 20 -29.89 6.62 16.02
C THR A 20 -28.71 7.11 15.19
N LYS A 21 -27.76 6.21 14.90
CA LYS A 21 -26.82 6.41 13.79
C LYS A 21 -27.68 6.77 12.56
N PRO A 22 -27.36 7.82 11.78
CA PRO A 22 -28.17 8.18 10.63
C PRO A 22 -28.37 6.93 9.76
N ALA A 23 -29.63 6.64 9.43
CA ALA A 23 -29.99 5.51 8.58
C ALA A 23 -29.22 5.64 7.27
N ARG A 24 -28.55 4.57 6.87
CA ARG A 24 -27.74 4.57 5.65
C ARG A 24 -28.68 4.53 4.44
N PRO A 25 -28.34 5.17 3.31
CA PRO A 25 -29.10 5.02 2.08
C PRO A 25 -29.13 3.55 1.63
N GLU A 26 -30.30 3.05 1.24
CA GLU A 26 -30.50 1.65 0.82
C GLU A 26 -29.67 1.27 -0.41
N ALA A 27 -29.43 2.23 -1.30
CA ALA A 27 -28.56 2.05 -2.47
C ALA A 27 -27.10 1.69 -2.12
N GLU A 28 -26.66 1.81 -0.87
CA GLU A 28 -25.32 1.38 -0.45
C GLU A 28 -25.20 -0.13 -0.20
N TYR A 29 -26.33 -0.84 0.01
CA TYR A 29 -26.32 -2.24 0.44
C TYR A 29 -27.40 -3.11 -0.22
N ASP A 30 -28.30 -2.54 -1.01
CA ASP A 30 -29.33 -3.26 -1.74
C ASP A 30 -29.16 -3.09 -3.27
N ARG A 31 -29.14 -4.21 -3.99
CA ARG A 31 -28.93 -4.23 -5.45
C ARG A 31 -30.03 -3.49 -6.21
N TYR A 32 -31.28 -3.64 -5.79
CA TYR A 32 -32.42 -3.01 -6.46
C TYR A 32 -32.36 -1.49 -6.31
N HIS A 33 -32.10 -0.99 -5.10
CA HIS A 33 -32.00 0.45 -4.87
C HIS A 33 -30.75 1.06 -5.53
N ALA A 34 -29.63 0.33 -5.59
CA ALA A 34 -28.45 0.75 -6.35
C ALA A 34 -28.75 0.84 -7.86
N TRP A 35 -29.49 -0.13 -8.39
CA TRP A 35 -29.96 -0.13 -9.77
C TRP A 35 -30.87 1.06 -10.07
N GLN A 36 -31.87 1.32 -9.21
CA GLN A 36 -32.77 2.47 -9.38
C GLN A 36 -32.05 3.81 -9.31
N LEU A 37 -31.03 3.94 -8.45
CA LEU A 37 -30.22 5.15 -8.35
C LEU A 37 -29.44 5.46 -9.64
N LEU A 38 -29.03 4.44 -10.38
CA LEU A 38 -28.24 4.57 -11.62
C LEU A 38 -29.08 4.42 -12.89
N PHE A 39 -30.37 4.11 -12.76
CA PHE A 39 -31.26 3.88 -13.89
C PHE A 39 -31.42 5.16 -14.73
N THR A 40 -31.11 5.06 -16.03
CA THR A 40 -31.34 6.14 -17.00
C THR A 40 -32.56 5.79 -17.86
N PRO A 41 -33.65 6.56 -17.80
CA PRO A 41 -34.85 6.31 -18.61
C PRO A 41 -34.58 6.58 -20.10
N GLN A 42 -35.23 5.79 -20.98
CA GLN A 42 -35.09 5.92 -22.44
C GLN A 42 -35.63 7.26 -22.98
N GLN A 43 -36.56 7.89 -22.28
CA GLN A 43 -37.02 9.26 -22.53
C GLN A 43 -36.60 10.13 -21.35
N ARG A 44 -35.66 11.07 -21.56
CA ARG A 44 -35.18 11.99 -20.52
C ARG A 44 -36.34 12.89 -20.05
N PRO A 45 -36.74 12.85 -18.77
CA PRO A 45 -37.73 13.77 -18.21
C PRO A 45 -37.22 15.22 -18.26
N LYS A 46 -38.15 16.19 -18.31
CA LYS A 46 -37.83 17.62 -18.44
C LYS A 46 -36.96 18.18 -17.29
N ASP A 47 -37.00 17.52 -16.13
CA ASP A 47 -36.31 17.93 -14.89
C ASP A 47 -35.04 17.11 -14.59
N TRP A 48 -34.44 16.48 -15.61
CA TRP A 48 -33.23 15.67 -15.42
C TRP A 48 -32.04 16.51 -14.91
N PRO A 49 -31.21 16.01 -13.97
CA PRO A 49 -30.12 16.80 -13.40
C PRO A 49 -29.07 17.20 -14.44
N LYS A 50 -28.93 18.51 -14.69
CA LYS A 50 -28.00 19.08 -15.68
C LYS A 50 -26.52 18.80 -15.44
N GLN A 51 -26.12 18.29 -14.27
CA GLN A 51 -24.72 17.99 -13.98
C GLN A 51 -24.16 16.85 -14.85
N TYR A 52 -25.04 15.96 -15.34
CA TYR A 52 -24.65 14.84 -16.21
C TYR A 52 -24.56 15.28 -17.68
N ASP A 53 -25.28 16.31 -18.09
CA ASP A 53 -25.24 16.88 -19.45
C ASP A 53 -23.91 17.59 -19.75
N ALA A 54 -23.22 18.10 -18.72
CA ALA A 54 -21.92 18.77 -18.87
C ALA A 54 -20.78 17.83 -19.32
N LEU A 55 -21.01 16.51 -19.32
CA LEU A 55 -20.03 15.49 -19.70
C LEU A 55 -20.27 14.91 -21.10
N ASP A 56 -21.41 15.17 -21.74
CA ASP A 56 -21.81 14.60 -23.06
C ASP A 56 -20.90 15.06 -24.24
N GLY A 57 -19.90 15.91 -23.98
CA GLY A 57 -18.91 16.38 -24.97
C GLY A 57 -17.47 16.49 -24.46
N VAL A 58 -17.15 15.96 -23.28
CA VAL A 58 -15.76 15.94 -22.77
C VAL A 58 -15.06 14.70 -23.33
N PRO A 59 -14.00 14.84 -24.16
CA PRO A 59 -13.25 13.69 -24.64
C PRO A 59 -12.68 12.93 -23.44
N GLY A 60 -13.11 11.68 -23.25
CA GLY A 60 -12.50 10.81 -22.26
C GLY A 60 -11.01 10.65 -22.54
N LEU A 61 -10.18 10.66 -21.49
CA LEU A 61 -8.74 10.41 -21.58
C LEU A 61 -8.37 9.00 -22.12
N VAL A 62 -9.37 8.15 -22.39
CA VAL A 62 -9.22 6.80 -22.96
C VAL A 62 -10.14 6.74 -24.18
N ALA A 63 -9.62 6.24 -25.31
CA ALA A 63 -10.38 6.09 -26.56
C ALA A 63 -11.70 5.34 -26.26
N PRO A 64 -12.87 5.96 -26.48
CA PRO A 64 -14.13 5.35 -26.07
C PRO A 64 -14.45 4.17 -26.98
N THR A 65 -14.69 3.02 -26.39
CA THR A 65 -15.35 1.87 -27.05
C THR A 65 -16.86 2.13 -27.29
N GLY A 66 -17.29 3.39 -27.40
CA GLY A 66 -18.70 3.83 -27.37
C GLY A 66 -19.25 4.00 -25.95
N TYR A 67 -20.37 4.71 -25.78
CA TYR A 67 -21.04 4.80 -24.48
C TYR A 67 -21.87 3.52 -24.21
N LEU A 68 -21.99 3.11 -22.95
CA LEU A 68 -22.81 1.94 -22.56
C LEU A 68 -24.26 2.10 -23.06
N SER A 69 -24.78 3.32 -23.03
CA SER A 69 -26.10 3.69 -23.55
C SER A 69 -26.30 3.34 -25.03
N ASP A 70 -25.23 3.44 -25.82
CA ASP A 70 -25.30 3.30 -27.29
C ASP A 70 -25.51 1.84 -27.69
N ILE A 71 -24.98 0.92 -26.89
CA ILE A 71 -25.08 -0.53 -27.11
C ILE A 71 -26.22 -1.16 -26.32
N ALA A 72 -26.63 -0.57 -25.19
CA ALA A 72 -27.63 -1.14 -24.27
C ALA A 72 -28.97 -1.44 -24.96
N ALA A 73 -29.50 -0.50 -25.76
CA ALA A 73 -30.81 -0.69 -26.39
C ALA A 73 -30.82 -1.83 -27.43
N LYS A 74 -29.76 -1.95 -28.24
CA LYS A 74 -29.64 -3.03 -29.23
C LYS A 74 -29.36 -4.37 -28.57
N TYR A 75 -28.53 -4.38 -27.52
CA TYR A 75 -28.26 -5.57 -26.72
C TYR A 75 -29.53 -6.07 -26.00
N ASP A 76 -30.28 -5.19 -25.35
CA ASP A 76 -31.57 -5.52 -24.69
C ASP A 76 -32.58 -6.09 -25.69
N ARG A 77 -32.68 -5.50 -26.88
CA ARG A 77 -33.57 -6.00 -27.93
C ARG A 77 -33.17 -7.42 -28.37
N MET A 78 -31.87 -7.65 -28.57
CA MET A 78 -31.33 -8.97 -28.90
C MET A 78 -31.61 -9.98 -27.78
N GLN A 79 -31.42 -9.61 -26.50
CA GLN A 79 -31.76 -10.47 -25.37
C GLN A 79 -33.25 -10.80 -25.31
N ARG A 80 -34.15 -9.84 -25.55
CA ARG A 80 -35.61 -10.11 -25.62
C ARG A 80 -35.97 -11.09 -26.74
N HIS A 81 -35.31 -11.01 -27.90
CA HIS A 81 -35.52 -11.98 -28.97
C HIS A 81 -35.05 -13.39 -28.57
N LEU A 82 -33.94 -13.51 -27.84
CA LEU A 82 -33.45 -14.79 -27.31
C LEU A 82 -34.33 -15.36 -26.20
N GLU A 83 -34.81 -14.52 -25.26
CA GLU A 83 -35.73 -14.90 -24.19
C GLU A 83 -37.09 -15.36 -24.71
N ALA A 84 -37.55 -14.79 -25.82
CA ALA A 84 -38.77 -15.20 -26.51
C ALA A 84 -38.57 -16.43 -27.43
N GLU A 85 -37.42 -17.10 -27.35
CA GLU A 85 -37.01 -18.23 -28.21
C GLU A 85 -37.04 -17.94 -29.72
N ALA A 86 -37.05 -16.66 -30.10
CA ALA A 86 -37.07 -16.19 -31.49
C ALA A 86 -35.64 -15.99 -32.03
N SER A 87 -34.77 -16.98 -31.85
CA SER A 87 -33.37 -16.93 -32.29
C SER A 87 -33.23 -16.81 -33.81
N GLU A 88 -34.21 -17.33 -34.57
CA GLU A 88 -34.30 -17.21 -36.03
C GLU A 88 -34.43 -15.76 -36.51
N ALA A 89 -34.85 -14.83 -35.64
CA ALA A 89 -34.93 -13.41 -35.94
C ALA A 89 -33.57 -12.68 -35.85
N LEU A 90 -32.51 -13.36 -35.40
CA LEU A 90 -31.16 -12.82 -35.28
C LEU A 90 -30.22 -13.43 -36.32
N THR A 91 -29.41 -12.59 -36.93
CA THR A 91 -28.38 -13.05 -37.87
C THR A 91 -27.16 -13.62 -37.12
N GLU A 92 -26.39 -14.49 -37.78
CA GLU A 92 -25.11 -15.00 -37.24
C GLU A 92 -24.16 -13.86 -36.85
N THR A 93 -24.08 -12.83 -37.70
CA THR A 93 -23.28 -11.63 -37.42
C THR A 93 -23.75 -10.90 -36.16
N GLU A 94 -25.05 -10.79 -35.91
CA GLU A 94 -25.58 -10.17 -34.70
C GLU A 94 -25.27 -10.98 -33.44
N LEU A 95 -25.31 -12.30 -33.51
CA LEU A 95 -24.95 -13.17 -32.39
C LEU A 95 -23.46 -13.07 -32.07
N LEU A 96 -22.58 -13.15 -33.07
CA LEU A 96 -21.13 -12.99 -32.89
C LEU A 96 -20.77 -11.59 -32.39
N ALA A 97 -21.40 -10.55 -32.94
CA ALA A 97 -21.25 -9.17 -32.44
C ALA A 97 -21.72 -9.06 -30.99
N GLY A 98 -22.82 -9.71 -30.61
CA GLY A 98 -23.30 -9.79 -29.24
C GLY A 98 -22.27 -10.39 -28.27
N LEU A 99 -21.61 -11.47 -28.66
CA LEU A 99 -20.54 -12.09 -27.87
C LEU A 99 -19.31 -11.19 -27.71
N LEU A 100 -18.90 -10.50 -28.79
CA LEU A 100 -17.81 -9.52 -28.74
C LEU A 100 -18.16 -8.33 -27.83
N VAL A 101 -19.41 -7.84 -27.90
CA VAL A 101 -19.92 -6.79 -27.00
C VAL A 101 -19.89 -7.25 -25.56
N VAL A 102 -20.31 -8.49 -25.24
CA VAL A 102 -20.20 -9.04 -23.88
C VAL A 102 -18.75 -9.07 -23.40
N ARG A 103 -17.80 -9.45 -24.26
CA ARG A 103 -16.37 -9.43 -23.89
C ARG A 103 -15.88 -8.01 -23.63
N ALA A 104 -16.15 -7.07 -24.52
CA ALA A 104 -15.76 -5.67 -24.38
C ALA A 104 -16.39 -5.02 -23.14
N LEU A 105 -17.65 -5.32 -22.85
CA LEU A 105 -18.35 -4.88 -21.65
C LEU A 105 -17.71 -5.44 -20.38
N ARG A 106 -17.32 -6.72 -20.35
CA ARG A 106 -16.61 -7.30 -19.20
C ARG A 106 -15.29 -6.59 -18.94
N ASP A 107 -14.50 -6.36 -19.98
CA ASP A 107 -13.21 -5.67 -19.86
C ASP A 107 -13.41 -4.23 -19.36
N LYS A 108 -14.37 -3.49 -19.95
CA LYS A 108 -14.75 -2.13 -19.51
C LYS A 108 -15.25 -2.09 -18.07
N LEU A 109 -16.09 -3.04 -17.65
CA LEU A 109 -16.63 -3.10 -16.29
C LEU A 109 -15.53 -3.35 -15.25
N LEU A 110 -14.48 -4.12 -15.59
CA LEU A 110 -13.33 -4.29 -14.72
C LEU A 110 -12.55 -2.98 -14.53
N GLU A 111 -12.35 -2.21 -15.61
CA GLU A 111 -11.72 -0.88 -15.53
C GLU A 111 -12.56 0.10 -14.71
N ASP A 112 -13.87 0.14 -14.96
CA ASP A 112 -14.80 1.01 -14.27
C ASP A 112 -14.86 0.66 -12.77
N GLU A 113 -14.81 -0.63 -12.41
CA GLU A 113 -14.75 -1.07 -11.02
C GLU A 113 -13.51 -0.53 -10.29
N VAL A 114 -12.32 -0.60 -10.90
CA VAL A 114 -11.10 -0.01 -10.31
C VAL A 114 -11.26 1.48 -10.08
N ARG A 115 -11.82 2.20 -11.07
CA ARG A 115 -12.03 3.65 -10.98
C ARG A 115 -13.04 4.00 -9.88
N LEU A 116 -14.14 3.25 -9.78
CA LEU A 116 -15.17 3.43 -8.76
C LEU A 116 -14.64 3.14 -7.35
N ILE A 117 -13.93 2.02 -7.16
CA ILE A 117 -13.28 1.70 -5.88
C ILE A 117 -12.24 2.79 -5.53
N GLY A 118 -11.41 3.20 -6.48
CA GLY A 118 -10.44 4.27 -6.31
C GLY A 118 -11.08 5.60 -5.89
N ALA A 119 -12.19 5.98 -6.53
CA ALA A 119 -12.97 7.18 -6.18
C ALA A 119 -13.60 7.08 -4.78
N ALA A 120 -14.17 5.91 -4.43
CA ALA A 120 -14.69 5.64 -3.10
C ALA A 120 -13.60 5.77 -2.02
N ARG A 121 -12.39 5.27 -2.30
CA ARG A 121 -11.23 5.40 -1.41
C ARG A 121 -10.77 6.86 -1.25
N ARG A 122 -10.79 7.66 -2.31
CA ARG A 122 -10.54 9.12 -2.23
C ARG A 122 -11.56 9.83 -1.33
N ARG A 123 -12.82 9.37 -1.35
CA ARG A 123 -13.89 9.81 -0.41
C ARG A 123 -13.83 9.14 0.96
N LYS A 124 -12.74 8.45 1.30
CA LYS A 124 -12.49 7.77 2.58
C LYS A 124 -13.52 6.68 2.93
N VAL A 125 -14.21 6.09 1.93
CA VAL A 125 -15.07 4.92 2.15
C VAL A 125 -14.20 3.75 2.61
N THR A 126 -14.62 3.07 3.68
CA THR A 126 -13.84 1.98 4.28
C THR A 126 -13.89 0.71 3.43
N TRP A 127 -12.84 -0.12 3.49
CA TRP A 127 -12.83 -1.41 2.81
C TRP A 127 -13.98 -2.34 3.22
N ALA A 128 -14.47 -2.23 4.45
CA ALA A 128 -15.64 -2.99 4.90
C ALA A 128 -16.93 -2.56 4.19
N ARG A 129 -17.10 -1.25 3.91
CA ARG A 129 -18.25 -0.74 3.14
C ARG A 129 -18.14 -1.11 1.67
N ILE A 130 -16.94 -0.98 1.10
CA ILE A 130 -16.67 -1.41 -0.27
C ILE A 130 -16.92 -2.92 -0.42
N ALA A 131 -16.47 -3.73 0.53
CA ALA A 131 -16.70 -5.18 0.51
C ALA A 131 -18.18 -5.54 0.45
N HIS A 132 -19.02 -4.80 1.17
CA HIS A 132 -20.47 -4.98 1.09
C HIS A 132 -21.01 -4.60 -0.30
N ALA A 133 -20.59 -3.46 -0.86
CA ALA A 133 -21.08 -2.96 -2.14
C ALA A 133 -20.66 -3.84 -3.34
N ILE A 134 -19.47 -4.44 -3.30
CA ILE A 134 -19.00 -5.41 -4.32
C ILE A 134 -19.27 -6.87 -3.91
N GLU A 135 -20.01 -7.07 -2.81
CA GLU A 135 -20.53 -8.35 -2.32
C GLU A 135 -19.49 -9.45 -2.06
N VAL A 136 -18.32 -9.03 -1.57
CA VAL A 136 -17.27 -9.96 -1.14
C VAL A 136 -17.30 -10.14 0.37
N ARG A 137 -16.91 -11.34 0.81
CA ARG A 137 -17.05 -11.79 2.21
C ARG A 137 -16.29 -10.96 3.25
N SER A 138 -15.28 -10.20 2.86
CA SER A 138 -14.43 -9.49 3.82
C SER A 138 -13.76 -8.23 3.26
N ARG A 139 -13.33 -7.35 4.18
CA ARG A 139 -12.49 -6.18 3.85
C ARG A 139 -11.23 -6.56 3.06
N GLN A 140 -10.64 -7.70 3.37
CA GLN A 140 -9.40 -8.19 2.75
C GLN A 140 -9.67 -8.70 1.34
N ALA A 141 -10.81 -9.36 1.13
CA ALA A 141 -11.23 -9.79 -0.21
C ALA A 141 -11.45 -8.58 -1.13
N ALA A 142 -12.06 -7.51 -0.62
CA ALA A 142 -12.25 -6.27 -1.39
C ALA A 142 -10.94 -5.59 -1.74
N GLU A 143 -10.03 -5.49 -0.78
CA GLU A 143 -8.70 -4.92 -1.01
C GLU A 143 -7.89 -5.75 -2.02
N ARG A 144 -7.91 -7.08 -1.90
CA ARG A 144 -7.25 -7.98 -2.86
C ARG A 144 -7.81 -7.78 -4.26
N ARG A 145 -9.14 -7.77 -4.43
CA ARG A 145 -9.77 -7.55 -5.74
C ARG A 145 -9.32 -6.23 -6.37
N PHE A 146 -9.32 -5.14 -5.59
CA PHE A 146 -8.81 -3.85 -6.08
C PHE A 146 -7.36 -3.91 -6.54
N LEU A 147 -6.47 -4.55 -5.77
CA LEU A 147 -5.06 -4.68 -6.13
C LEU A 147 -4.85 -5.58 -7.36
N GLN A 148 -5.65 -6.64 -7.53
CA GLN A 148 -5.56 -7.52 -8.70
C GLN A 148 -5.92 -6.81 -10.00
N LEU A 149 -6.81 -5.81 -9.94
CA LEU A 149 -7.28 -5.07 -11.10
C LEU A 149 -6.45 -3.81 -11.41
N ARG A 150 -5.50 -3.43 -10.54
CA ARG A 150 -4.68 -2.24 -10.70
C ARG A 150 -3.52 -2.45 -11.67
N SER A 151 -3.70 -2.14 -12.95
CA SER A 151 -2.63 -2.18 -13.95
C SER A 151 -1.56 -1.11 -13.76
N ASP A 152 -1.84 -0.02 -13.05
CA ASP A 152 -0.85 1.02 -12.71
C ASP A 152 0.26 0.51 -11.76
N ILE A 153 0.08 -0.67 -11.15
CA ILE A 153 1.14 -1.36 -10.43
C ILE A 153 2.20 -1.89 -11.41
N ASP A 154 1.80 -2.26 -12.63
CA ASP A 154 2.70 -2.77 -13.66
C ASP A 154 3.67 -1.65 -14.10
N ASP A 155 3.17 -0.42 -14.27
CA ASP A 155 4.00 0.77 -14.57
C ASP A 155 5.02 1.06 -13.46
N LEU A 156 4.62 0.92 -12.19
CA LEU A 156 5.51 1.11 -11.04
C LEU A 156 6.54 -0.02 -10.90
N HIS A 157 6.21 -1.23 -11.35
CA HIS A 157 7.11 -2.37 -11.36
C HIS A 157 8.09 -2.33 -12.55
N GLY A 158 7.67 -1.76 -13.68
CA GLY A 158 8.43 -1.74 -14.93
C GLY A 158 8.22 -3.00 -15.81
N SER A 159 7.24 -3.86 -15.48
CA SER A 159 6.86 -5.01 -16.28
C SER A 159 5.39 -5.39 -16.07
N VAL A 160 4.79 -6.08 -17.04
CA VAL A 160 3.43 -6.61 -16.91
C VAL A 160 3.40 -7.67 -15.80
N LEU A 161 2.48 -7.53 -14.85
CA LEU A 161 2.36 -8.45 -13.71
C LEU A 161 1.06 -9.25 -13.79
N THR A 162 1.11 -10.51 -13.34
CA THR A 162 -0.09 -11.29 -13.07
C THR A 162 -0.85 -10.71 -11.87
N GLN A 163 -2.13 -11.06 -11.74
CA GLN A 163 -2.96 -10.59 -10.63
C GLN A 163 -2.38 -10.95 -9.25
N HIS A 164 -1.72 -12.11 -9.10
CA HIS A 164 -1.11 -12.53 -7.84
C HIS A 164 0.17 -11.73 -7.55
N GLU A 165 0.99 -11.49 -8.56
CA GLU A 165 2.21 -10.69 -8.43
C GLU A 165 1.90 -9.24 -8.08
N ARG A 166 0.83 -8.63 -8.63
CA ARG A 166 0.40 -7.29 -8.21
C ARG A 166 0.07 -7.19 -6.72
N VAL A 167 -0.59 -8.22 -6.18
CA VAL A 167 -0.92 -8.28 -4.75
C VAL A 167 0.35 -8.48 -3.92
N ALA A 168 1.26 -9.36 -4.37
CA ALA A 168 2.54 -9.60 -3.71
C ALA A 168 3.42 -8.34 -3.69
N TYR A 169 3.54 -7.65 -4.83
CA TYR A 169 4.26 -6.39 -4.93
C TYR A 169 3.65 -5.31 -4.03
N ALA A 170 2.32 -5.16 -4.03
CA ALA A 170 1.67 -4.19 -3.13
C ALA A 170 1.88 -4.52 -1.64
N ARG A 171 2.04 -5.80 -1.29
CA ARG A 171 2.39 -6.26 0.06
C ARG A 171 3.86 -5.94 0.38
N ASP A 172 4.79 -6.27 -0.50
CA ASP A 172 6.22 -5.95 -0.38
C ASP A 172 6.43 -4.44 -0.21
N GLN A 173 5.73 -3.61 -0.99
CA GLN A 173 5.78 -2.16 -0.83
C GLN A 173 5.26 -1.66 0.53
N ARG A 174 4.29 -2.36 1.15
CA ARG A 174 3.83 -2.02 2.51
C ARG A 174 4.86 -2.43 3.54
N GLU A 175 5.45 -3.60 3.37
CA GLU A 175 6.52 -4.12 4.22
C GLU A 175 7.71 -3.18 4.21
N ARG A 176 8.22 -2.78 3.03
CA ARG A 176 9.28 -1.77 2.89
C ARG A 176 8.94 -0.44 3.56
N ARG A 177 7.69 0.03 3.47
CA ARG A 177 7.27 1.27 4.16
C ARG A 177 7.24 1.10 5.68
N ALA A 178 6.81 -0.06 6.17
CA ALA A 178 6.80 -0.36 7.60
C ALA A 178 8.23 -0.48 8.14
N GLU A 179 9.12 -1.14 7.40
CA GLU A 179 10.55 -1.24 7.70
C GLU A 179 11.19 0.16 7.75
N ARG A 180 11.03 0.98 6.71
CA ARG A 180 11.54 2.37 6.71
C ARG A 180 11.05 3.19 7.90
N SER A 181 9.77 3.07 8.26
CA SER A 181 9.23 3.75 9.44
C SER A 181 9.88 3.25 10.73
N TRP A 182 10.05 1.94 10.87
CA TRP A 182 10.69 1.33 12.03
C TRP A 182 12.15 1.76 12.13
N THR A 183 12.89 1.78 11.01
CA THR A 183 14.28 2.23 10.93
C THR A 183 14.43 3.67 11.42
N VAL A 184 13.52 4.56 11.02
CA VAL A 184 13.52 5.96 11.52
C VAL A 184 13.28 6.02 13.03
N ASP A 185 12.38 5.19 13.56
CA ASP A 185 12.10 5.12 15.00
C ASP A 185 13.29 4.57 15.82
N HIS A 186 14.15 3.73 15.21
CA HIS A 186 15.32 3.09 15.84
C HIS A 186 16.66 3.70 15.39
N ALA A 187 16.62 4.92 14.85
CA ALA A 187 17.78 5.57 14.24
C ALA A 187 19.02 5.68 15.14
N ALA A 188 18.82 5.93 16.43
CA ALA A 188 19.92 6.10 17.39
C ALA A 188 20.69 4.78 17.63
N GLU A 189 19.98 3.66 17.70
CA GLU A 189 20.57 2.34 17.86
C GLU A 189 21.37 1.93 16.62
N ILE A 190 20.79 2.11 15.43
CA ILE A 190 21.45 1.89 14.15
C ILE A 190 22.73 2.71 14.03
N GLN A 191 22.68 3.99 14.37
CA GLN A 191 23.84 4.88 14.34
C GLN A 191 24.92 4.42 15.32
N THR A 192 24.55 4.00 16.53
CA THR A 192 25.51 3.52 17.54
C THR A 192 26.26 2.28 17.04
N LEU A 193 25.54 1.32 16.48
CA LEU A 193 26.13 0.11 15.90
C LEU A 193 27.04 0.42 14.71
N ALA A 194 26.62 1.34 13.83
CA ALA A 194 27.46 1.77 12.71
C ALA A 194 28.79 2.38 13.20
N HIS A 195 28.77 3.23 14.24
CA HIS A 195 30.00 3.79 14.81
C HIS A 195 30.87 2.73 15.48
N GLN A 196 30.28 1.77 16.19
CA GLN A 196 31.03 0.65 16.80
C GLN A 196 31.73 -0.19 15.72
N LEU A 197 31.05 -0.53 14.63
CA LEU A 197 31.66 -1.22 13.49
C LEU A 197 32.80 -0.38 12.87
N LEU A 198 32.57 0.91 12.63
CA LEU A 198 33.59 1.81 12.06
C LEU A 198 34.78 2.07 13.00
N SER A 199 34.66 1.78 14.29
CA SER A 199 35.77 1.87 15.26
C SER A 199 36.75 0.69 15.19
N LEU A 200 36.37 -0.40 14.51
CA LEU A 200 37.25 -1.56 14.31
C LEU A 200 38.36 -1.21 13.31
N THR A 201 39.62 -1.23 13.77
CA THR A 201 40.79 -0.90 12.95
C THR A 201 41.04 -1.89 11.82
N ASP A 202 40.57 -3.12 11.98
CA ASP A 202 40.72 -4.25 11.04
C ASP A 202 39.43 -4.53 10.24
N LEU A 203 38.45 -3.61 10.26
CA LEU A 203 37.15 -3.78 9.58
C LEU A 203 37.27 -4.19 8.10
N GLN A 204 38.24 -3.60 7.38
CA GLN A 204 38.47 -3.95 5.98
C GLN A 204 38.96 -5.38 5.83
N SER A 205 39.90 -5.80 6.67
CA SER A 205 40.45 -7.16 6.65
C SER A 205 39.34 -8.18 6.95
N ARG A 206 38.47 -7.91 7.92
CA ARG A 206 37.32 -8.77 8.28
C ARG A 206 36.31 -8.93 7.15
N ALA A 207 36.05 -7.87 6.39
CA ALA A 207 35.14 -7.93 5.24
C ALA A 207 35.76 -8.70 4.06
N ASP A 208 37.04 -8.45 3.78
CA ASP A 208 37.79 -9.09 2.68
C ASP A 208 37.95 -10.60 2.93
N HIS A 209 38.15 -11.02 4.18
CA HIS A 209 38.35 -12.41 4.58
C HIS A 209 37.09 -13.09 5.11
N SER A 210 35.91 -12.52 4.85
CA SER A 210 34.65 -13.14 5.26
C SER A 210 34.46 -14.52 4.61
N PRO A 211 33.74 -15.46 5.26
CA PRO A 211 33.52 -16.79 4.71
C PRO A 211 32.95 -16.79 3.28
N ARG A 212 32.04 -15.85 2.97
CA ARG A 212 31.50 -15.71 1.59
C ARG A 212 32.53 -15.16 0.61
N ALA A 213 33.34 -14.17 1.00
CA ALA A 213 34.39 -13.63 0.14
C ALA A 213 35.46 -14.69 -0.17
N LEU A 214 35.89 -15.45 0.84
CA LEU A 214 36.84 -16.55 0.66
C LEU A 214 36.28 -17.66 -0.22
N LYS A 215 35.01 -18.03 -0.04
CA LYS A 215 34.34 -19.02 -0.90
C LYS A 215 34.27 -18.55 -2.36
N ALA A 216 33.81 -17.32 -2.59
CA ALA A 216 33.72 -16.76 -3.94
C ALA A 216 35.10 -16.64 -4.60
N HIS A 217 36.12 -16.29 -3.83
CA HIS A 217 37.50 -16.27 -4.31
C HIS A 217 38.01 -17.66 -4.66
N HIS A 218 37.76 -18.67 -3.83
CA HIS A 218 38.14 -20.05 -4.11
C HIS A 218 37.47 -20.58 -5.39
N ASP A 219 36.19 -20.28 -5.57
CA ASP A 219 35.45 -20.63 -6.80
C ASP A 219 36.06 -19.95 -8.04
N ALA A 220 36.43 -18.66 -7.93
CA ALA A 220 37.07 -17.90 -9.01
C ALA A 220 38.50 -18.39 -9.33
N VAL A 221 39.26 -18.82 -8.31
CA VAL A 221 40.58 -19.44 -8.50
C VAL A 221 40.44 -20.75 -9.27
N HIS A 222 39.51 -21.61 -8.84
CA HIS A 222 39.26 -22.89 -9.52
C HIS A 222 38.82 -22.68 -10.99
N GLU A 223 37.99 -21.68 -11.26
CA GLU A 223 37.59 -21.34 -12.64
C GLU A 223 38.77 -20.82 -13.48
N ALA A 224 39.63 -19.98 -12.91
CA ALA A 224 40.83 -19.49 -13.58
C ALA A 224 41.81 -20.64 -13.89
N GLU A 225 41.99 -21.58 -12.96
CA GLU A 225 42.81 -22.78 -13.16
C GLU A 225 42.31 -23.63 -14.33
N LEU A 226 40.99 -23.89 -14.39
CA LEU A 226 40.38 -24.61 -15.51
C LEU A 226 40.54 -23.89 -16.86
N ALA A 227 40.55 -22.55 -16.84
CA ALA A 227 40.74 -21.71 -18.03
C ALA A 227 42.21 -21.48 -18.41
N GLY A 228 43.18 -21.97 -17.62
CA GLY A 228 44.60 -21.71 -17.82
C GLY A 228 45.02 -20.25 -17.59
N LEU A 229 44.24 -19.51 -16.81
CA LEU A 229 44.47 -18.11 -16.44
C LEU A 229 45.20 -18.01 -15.10
N PRO A 230 45.95 -16.92 -14.83
CA PRO A 230 46.55 -16.70 -13.52
C PRO A 230 45.46 -16.57 -12.44
N ALA A 231 45.77 -17.06 -11.25
CA ALA A 231 44.87 -16.95 -10.11
C ALA A 231 44.52 -15.47 -9.82
N PRO A 232 43.24 -15.12 -9.68
CA PRO A 232 42.83 -13.77 -9.32
C PRO A 232 43.34 -13.42 -7.92
N SER A 233 43.46 -12.13 -7.60
CA SER A 233 43.71 -11.68 -6.22
C SER A 233 42.41 -11.67 -5.40
N LEU A 234 42.54 -11.69 -4.07
CA LEU A 234 41.39 -11.51 -3.18
C LEU A 234 40.79 -10.10 -3.41
N PRO A 235 39.49 -9.98 -3.75
CA PRO A 235 38.89 -8.69 -4.00
C PRO A 235 38.71 -7.91 -2.69
N ARG A 236 39.06 -6.62 -2.70
CA ARG A 236 38.75 -5.70 -1.60
C ARG A 236 37.23 -5.44 -1.57
N SER A 237 36.59 -5.71 -0.44
CA SER A 237 35.18 -5.46 -0.22
C SER A 237 34.89 -3.96 -0.21
N PRO A 238 33.89 -3.47 -0.97
CA PRO A 238 33.48 -2.07 -0.93
C PRO A 238 32.62 -1.74 0.29
N TRP A 239 32.19 -2.74 1.08
CA TRP A 239 31.24 -2.55 2.17
C TRP A 239 31.73 -1.61 3.30
N PRO A 240 32.98 -1.70 3.82
CA PRO A 240 33.45 -0.81 4.88
C PRO A 240 33.47 0.66 4.45
N GLU A 241 33.84 0.92 3.20
CA GLU A 241 33.86 2.26 2.61
C GLU A 241 32.44 2.81 2.45
N ARG A 242 31.49 1.98 2.02
CA ARG A 242 30.08 2.34 1.95
C ARG A 242 29.47 2.63 3.31
N LEU A 243 29.84 1.87 4.34
CA LEU A 243 29.38 2.12 5.72
C LEU A 243 29.87 3.48 6.22
N ARG A 244 31.14 3.81 5.96
CA ARG A 244 31.73 5.11 6.31
C ARG A 244 31.02 6.26 5.60
N ALA A 245 30.88 6.19 4.28
CA ALA A 245 30.19 7.21 3.49
C ALA A 245 28.74 7.39 3.94
N ALA A 246 28.00 6.31 4.19
CA ALA A 246 26.63 6.40 4.68
C ALA A 246 26.51 7.03 6.07
N ALA A 247 27.49 6.80 6.96
CA ALA A 247 27.51 7.39 8.30
C ALA A 247 27.80 8.90 8.24
N GLU A 248 28.76 9.30 7.40
CA GLU A 248 29.12 10.70 7.12
C GLU A 248 27.94 11.45 6.48
N ASP A 249 27.35 10.90 5.41
CA ASP A 249 26.18 11.48 4.73
C ASP A 249 25.02 11.69 5.71
N ASN A 250 24.73 10.71 6.56
CA ASN A 250 23.68 10.84 7.57
C ASN A 250 24.00 11.95 8.60
N ALA A 251 25.25 12.08 9.03
CA ALA A 251 25.67 13.14 9.94
C ALA A 251 25.53 14.53 9.28
N ASP A 252 25.96 14.67 8.03
CA ASP A 252 25.92 15.91 7.26
C ASP A 252 24.48 16.36 6.97
N ILE A 253 23.61 15.42 6.56
CA ILE A 253 22.18 15.72 6.33
C ILE A 253 21.55 16.20 7.64
N ARG A 254 21.89 15.61 8.79
CA ARG A 254 21.34 16.03 10.08
C ARG A 254 21.85 17.42 10.50
N ALA A 255 23.15 17.67 10.36
CA ALA A 255 23.81 18.93 10.70
C ALA A 255 23.39 20.10 9.80
N SER A 256 23.00 19.83 8.55
CA SER A 256 22.59 20.85 7.58
C SER A 256 21.38 21.68 8.08
N PRO A 257 21.45 23.03 8.12
CA PRO A 257 20.33 23.85 8.57
C PRO A 257 19.13 23.75 7.62
N LEU A 258 17.92 23.94 8.15
CA LEU A 258 16.74 24.12 7.30
C LEU A 258 16.85 25.49 6.61
N ILE A 259 16.80 25.53 5.28
CA ILE A 259 16.74 26.78 4.51
C ILE A 259 15.42 27.46 4.85
N GLN A 260 15.45 28.59 5.57
CA GLN A 260 14.25 29.33 6.00
C GLN A 260 13.72 30.20 4.85
N SER A 261 12.63 29.77 4.21
CA SER A 261 11.91 30.51 3.18
C SER A 261 10.44 30.07 3.18
N ALA A 262 9.48 30.95 2.89
CA ALA A 262 8.03 30.70 3.00
C ALA A 262 7.45 29.43 2.31
N SER A 263 8.25 28.67 1.55
CA SER A 263 8.01 27.31 1.02
C SER A 263 8.49 26.16 1.96
N ASP A 264 8.78 26.45 3.24
CA ASP A 264 9.49 25.62 4.22
C ASP A 264 8.93 24.20 4.46
N LEU A 265 7.62 24.00 4.28
CA LEU A 265 7.01 22.67 4.46
C LEU A 265 7.58 21.63 3.49
N ASN A 266 7.97 22.06 2.28
CA ASN A 266 8.56 21.15 1.29
C ASN A 266 10.02 20.85 1.63
N GLY A 267 10.79 21.87 2.07
CA GLY A 267 12.19 21.70 2.49
C GLY A 267 12.34 20.78 3.71
N ALA A 268 11.52 20.97 4.74
CA ALA A 268 11.52 20.12 5.93
C ALA A 268 11.12 18.67 5.59
N ARG A 269 10.12 18.48 4.71
CA ARG A 269 9.72 17.14 4.26
C ARG A 269 10.83 16.47 3.46
N LEU A 270 11.46 17.17 2.52
CA LEU A 270 12.59 16.64 1.73
C LEU A 270 13.76 16.25 2.62
N LYS A 271 14.11 17.10 3.61
CA LYS A 271 15.14 16.77 4.60
C LYS A 271 14.77 15.51 5.38
N ALA A 272 13.54 15.41 5.88
CA ALA A 272 13.07 14.23 6.61
C ALA A 272 13.12 12.95 5.75
N THR A 273 12.75 13.03 4.47
CA THR A 273 12.88 11.91 3.53
C THR A 273 14.34 11.50 3.35
N ARG A 274 15.25 12.45 3.11
CA ARG A 274 16.68 12.15 2.97
C ARG A 274 17.28 11.52 4.23
N VAL A 275 16.90 12.02 5.40
CA VAL A 275 17.30 11.42 6.69
C VAL A 275 16.79 9.98 6.79
N ALA A 276 15.51 9.74 6.45
CA ALA A 276 14.95 8.40 6.47
C ALA A 276 15.67 7.44 5.50
N ASP A 277 15.99 7.90 4.29
CA ASP A 277 16.70 7.12 3.30
C ASP A 277 18.15 6.81 3.75
N ALA A 278 18.85 7.78 4.34
CA ALA A 278 20.22 7.60 4.85
C ALA A 278 20.26 6.61 6.03
N ILE A 279 19.31 6.71 6.97
CA ILE A 279 19.21 5.77 8.09
C ILE A 279 18.81 4.38 7.59
N HIS A 280 17.93 4.27 6.59
CA HIS A 280 17.56 2.98 5.99
C HIS A 280 18.74 2.30 5.30
N LEU A 281 19.59 3.07 4.61
CA LEU A 281 20.85 2.58 4.05
C LEU A 281 21.81 2.09 5.15
N LEU A 282 21.99 2.89 6.22
CA LEU A 282 22.82 2.50 7.36
C LEU A 282 22.33 1.21 8.01
N TYR A 283 21.01 1.08 8.22
CA TYR A 283 20.40 -0.14 8.74
C TYR A 283 20.77 -1.35 7.89
N GLY A 284 20.63 -1.27 6.56
CA GLY A 284 21.00 -2.37 5.66
C GLY A 284 22.49 -2.73 5.71
N LEU A 285 23.37 -1.73 5.91
CA LEU A 285 24.81 -1.98 6.03
C LEU A 285 25.19 -2.57 7.40
N VAL A 286 24.52 -2.16 8.47
CA VAL A 286 24.70 -2.73 9.82
C VAL A 286 24.19 -4.17 9.86
N THR A 287 23.00 -4.45 9.32
CA THR A 287 22.45 -5.81 9.28
C THR A 287 23.22 -6.72 8.33
N HIS A 288 23.88 -6.18 7.31
CA HIS A 288 24.83 -6.95 6.51
C HIS A 288 25.95 -7.56 7.37
N ALA A 289 26.46 -6.81 8.35
CA ALA A 289 27.48 -7.29 9.29
C ALA A 289 26.95 -8.26 10.36
N ALA A 290 25.62 -8.36 10.54
CA ALA A 290 25.01 -9.30 11.47
C ALA A 290 25.07 -10.77 10.97
N ASP A 291 25.33 -10.98 9.69
CA ASP A 291 25.52 -12.31 9.10
C ASP A 291 27.02 -12.68 9.18
N PRO A 292 27.40 -13.72 9.94
CA PRO A 292 28.80 -14.14 10.09
C PRO A 292 29.48 -14.52 8.77
N GLY A 293 28.68 -14.81 7.72
CA GLY A 293 29.19 -15.06 6.38
C GLY A 293 29.71 -13.81 5.66
N ASN A 294 29.30 -12.61 6.07
CA ASN A 294 29.62 -11.34 5.41
C ASN A 294 30.76 -10.57 6.08
N VAL A 295 30.86 -10.65 7.41
CA VAL A 295 31.92 -10.01 8.20
C VAL A 295 32.25 -10.94 9.36
N ASP A 296 33.53 -11.25 9.56
CA ASP A 296 33.95 -12.03 10.72
C ASP A 296 33.96 -11.15 11.97
N LEU A 297 32.96 -11.36 12.84
CA LEU A 297 32.80 -10.73 14.15
C LEU A 297 32.84 -11.76 15.29
N THR A 298 33.34 -12.97 15.04
CA THR A 298 33.25 -14.10 15.99
C THR A 298 33.98 -13.85 17.31
N ASP A 299 34.99 -12.99 17.31
CA ASP A 299 35.71 -12.49 18.48
C ASP A 299 35.01 -11.33 19.21
N LEU A 300 33.94 -10.78 18.62
CA LEU A 300 33.13 -9.67 19.13
C LEU A 300 31.65 -10.07 19.29
N PRO A 301 31.34 -11.06 20.15
CA PRO A 301 30.02 -11.67 20.24
C PRO A 301 28.92 -10.69 20.67
N GLU A 302 29.25 -9.65 21.45
CA GLU A 302 28.29 -8.62 21.84
C GLU A 302 27.85 -7.76 20.65
N LEU A 303 28.78 -7.42 19.75
CA LEU A 303 28.50 -6.59 18.58
C LEU A 303 27.71 -7.38 17.53
N GLU A 304 28.08 -8.65 17.32
CA GLU A 304 27.34 -9.58 16.47
C GLU A 304 25.91 -9.76 16.98
N ALA A 305 25.75 -10.05 18.28
CA ALA A 305 24.44 -10.23 18.90
C ALA A 305 23.58 -8.97 18.83
N ALA A 306 24.17 -7.78 19.00
CA ALA A 306 23.44 -6.52 18.90
C ALA A 306 22.95 -6.24 17.47
N ALA A 307 23.79 -6.49 16.46
CA ALA A 307 23.41 -6.36 15.06
C ALA A 307 22.33 -7.38 14.66
N ALA A 308 22.43 -8.62 15.14
CA ALA A 308 21.43 -9.67 14.93
C ALA A 308 20.10 -9.37 15.63
N ALA A 309 20.15 -8.85 16.86
CA ALA A 309 18.96 -8.44 17.61
C ALA A 309 18.21 -7.32 16.89
N LEU A 310 18.92 -6.34 16.33
CA LEU A 310 18.33 -5.26 15.53
C LEU A 310 17.53 -5.80 14.34
N TYR A 311 18.09 -6.76 13.61
CA TYR A 311 17.42 -7.42 12.49
C TYR A 311 16.17 -8.18 12.93
N GLN A 312 16.26 -8.97 14.01
CA GLN A 312 15.11 -9.71 14.54
C GLN A 312 13.98 -8.79 15.03
N GLN A 313 14.31 -7.66 15.66
CA GLN A 313 13.33 -6.67 16.09
C GLN A 313 12.57 -6.06 14.90
N ALA A 314 13.27 -5.77 13.80
CA ALA A 314 12.66 -5.29 12.57
C ALA A 314 11.70 -6.32 11.95
N GLU A 315 12.10 -7.60 11.87
CA GLU A 315 11.24 -8.69 11.38
C GLU A 315 9.98 -8.86 12.24
N LEU A 316 10.12 -8.85 13.57
CA LEU A 316 8.99 -8.95 14.49
C LEU A 316 8.01 -7.77 14.30
N HIS A 317 8.52 -6.57 14.03
CA HIS A 317 7.70 -5.40 13.76
C HIS A 317 6.98 -5.47 12.40
N ALA A 318 7.62 -6.03 11.37
CA ALA A 318 7.00 -6.28 10.07
C ALA A 318 5.82 -7.27 10.16
N VAL A 319 5.93 -8.30 11.01
CA VAL A 319 4.87 -9.30 11.23
C VAL A 319 3.71 -8.75 12.09
N ARG A 320 4.00 -7.88 13.06
CA ARG A 320 3.00 -7.26 13.93
C ARG A 320 3.20 -5.74 14.01
N PRO A 321 2.61 -4.96 13.07
CA PRO A 321 2.64 -3.52 13.20
C PRO A 321 1.89 -3.12 14.48
N GLN A 322 2.62 -2.78 15.55
CA GLN A 322 2.02 -2.30 16.77
C GLN A 322 1.29 -1.00 16.45
N ARG A 323 0.03 -0.88 16.87
CA ARG A 323 -0.69 0.40 16.80
C ARG A 323 0.01 1.36 17.75
N GLN A 324 0.88 2.23 17.22
CA GLN A 324 1.44 3.31 18.02
C GLN A 324 0.30 4.13 18.66
N PRO A 325 0.30 4.34 19.99
CA PRO A 325 -0.67 5.21 20.62
C PRO A 325 -0.40 6.63 20.14
N ARG A 326 -1.42 7.27 19.56
CA ARG A 326 -1.37 8.71 19.24
C ARG A 326 -1.05 9.45 20.53
N GLN A 327 0.14 10.04 20.61
CA GLN A 327 0.47 11.00 21.65
C GLN A 327 -0.50 12.17 21.52
N ARG A 328 -1.57 12.16 22.32
CA ARG A 328 -2.39 13.35 22.53
C ARG A 328 -1.55 14.29 23.35
N GLY A 329 -1.06 15.36 22.72
CA GLY A 329 -0.43 16.47 23.39
C GLY A 329 -1.34 16.94 24.53
N ARG A 330 -0.90 16.72 25.77
CA ARG A 330 -1.48 17.30 26.96
C ARG A 330 -1.10 18.78 26.93
N GLN A 331 -2.03 19.66 26.54
CA GLN A 331 -1.86 21.09 26.81
C GLN A 331 -1.94 21.29 28.33
N PRO A 332 -1.02 22.04 28.95
CA PRO A 332 -1.14 22.42 30.35
C PRO A 332 -2.30 23.43 30.48
N SER A 333 -3.17 23.20 31.47
CA SER A 333 -4.25 24.12 31.81
C SER A 333 -3.68 25.45 32.34
N PRO A 334 -4.22 26.62 31.95
CA PRO A 334 -3.85 27.87 32.57
C PRO A 334 -4.44 27.92 33.98
N GLY A 335 -3.61 28.30 34.95
CA GLY A 335 -4.01 28.48 36.33
C GLY A 335 -5.10 29.55 36.47
N GLY A 336 -6.14 29.23 37.23
CA GLY A 336 -7.11 30.18 37.75
C GLY A 336 -6.77 30.48 39.21
N ALA A 337 -6.64 31.77 39.49
CA ALA A 337 -6.52 32.37 40.82
C ALA A 337 -7.77 32.14 41.69
#